data_AF-A0A4Z1I537-F1
#
_entry.id   AF-A0A4Z1I537-F1
#
_cell.length_a   1.000
_cell.length_b   1.000
_cell.length_c   1.000
_cell.angle_alpha   90.00
_cell.angle_beta   90.00
_cell.angle_gamma   90.00
#
_symmetry.space_group_name_H-M   'P 1'
#
loop_
_entity.id
_entity.type
_entity.pdbx_description
1 polymer ?
#
loop_
_entity_poly.entity_id
_entity_poly.type
_entity_poly.pdbx_seq_one_letter_code
_entity_poly.pdbx_strand_id
1 'polypeptide(L)'
;MASASSLRKVLNTMTTTKKTLLRKLVASKVNFYRHSLKPILQAVYALYQIGYLKPGMLLDPVLINTIAVWWKMTAAKLRETVQSEELIHDSDGLTRIECIKLLLKDVVWIWNGKEGENDFMPDAILRDDYEINFPGSIRFISIEDFEEGFSKNFAKTGSKREIAETFNEAPECLKLVKRLSENYGGYLIPVNNKLMISGFPDSVRQFVVTQAPKHSPGTSQKPNDEKTGPMVLFHGTSPAYLPGILLSGLEAKSEKIDDKVSTLFMAEEPASSYYYANYRAIESLWEPDLYTNCGALLACELSRTRKPDWDYETYPDGDVKMGRHQPIHIFGPEDTRLIKVRYVFILPYDVSFDYLLAPAISTLKPLMLKAFKSKIFQGI
;
A
#
# COMPACT_ATOMS: atom_id res chain seq x y z
N MET A 1 -4.39 -37.22 1.55
CA MET A 1 -4.08 -37.60 2.95
C MET A 1 -2.60 -37.42 3.21
N ALA A 2 -2.19 -36.48 4.07
CA ALA A 2 -0.79 -36.38 4.49
C ALA A 2 -0.48 -37.56 5.43
N SER A 3 0.58 -38.32 5.17
CA SER A 3 0.93 -39.47 6.00
C SER A 3 1.27 -39.03 7.43
N ALA A 4 0.98 -39.88 8.44
CA ALA A 4 1.30 -39.62 9.85
C ALA A 4 2.80 -39.26 10.09
N SER A 5 3.68 -39.64 9.16
CA SER A 5 5.09 -39.25 9.09
C SER A 5 5.30 -37.74 8.89
N SER A 6 4.46 -37.08 8.07
CA SER A 6 4.53 -35.64 7.83
C SER A 6 4.16 -34.84 9.08
N LEU A 7 3.06 -35.22 9.76
CA LEU A 7 2.62 -34.55 11.00
C LEU A 7 3.66 -34.63 12.12
N ARG A 8 4.34 -35.76 12.28
CA ARG A 8 5.42 -35.93 13.28
C ARG A 8 6.64 -35.06 12.97
N LYS A 9 6.95 -34.83 11.68
CA LYS A 9 8.03 -33.91 11.25
C LYS A 9 7.69 -32.44 11.51
N VAL A 10 6.42 -32.05 11.42
CA VAL A 10 5.96 -30.68 11.68
C VAL A 10 6.03 -30.35 13.18
N LEU A 11 5.63 -31.26 14.08
CA LEU A 11 5.73 -31.05 15.53
C LEU A 11 7.17 -30.76 16.01
N ASN A 12 8.16 -31.38 15.35
CA ASN A 12 9.58 -31.19 15.67
C ASN A 12 10.11 -29.78 15.34
N THR A 13 9.36 -28.94 14.63
CA THR A 13 9.80 -27.59 14.24
C THR A 13 9.87 -26.63 15.44
N MET A 14 9.07 -26.84 16.48
CA MET A 14 9.06 -26.02 17.70
C MET A 14 10.36 -26.12 18.50
N THR A 15 10.86 -27.35 18.63
CA THR A 15 12.08 -27.67 19.38
C THR A 15 13.35 -27.52 18.53
N THR A 16 13.21 -27.39 17.21
CA THR A 16 14.34 -27.19 16.29
C THR A 16 15.00 -25.82 16.52
N THR A 17 16.33 -25.75 16.51
CA THR A 17 17.08 -24.48 16.63
C THR A 17 16.98 -23.63 15.36
N LYS A 18 17.19 -22.31 15.47
CA LYS A 18 17.22 -21.39 14.30
C LYS A 18 18.20 -21.88 13.22
N LYS A 19 19.41 -22.29 13.62
CA LYS A 19 20.45 -22.82 12.72
C LYS A 19 19.98 -24.05 11.92
N THR A 20 19.27 -24.97 12.57
CA THR A 20 18.75 -26.17 11.90
C THR A 20 17.55 -25.85 11.00
N LEU A 21 16.68 -24.92 11.38
CA LEU A 21 15.58 -24.43 10.53
C LEU A 21 16.11 -23.81 9.23
N LEU A 22 17.14 -22.95 9.33
CA LEU A 22 17.78 -22.35 8.16
C LEU A 22 18.30 -23.41 7.18
N ARG A 23 19.01 -24.43 7.68
CA ARG A 23 19.50 -25.53 6.84
C ARG A 23 18.36 -26.28 6.13
N LYS A 24 17.29 -26.57 6.87
CA LYS A 24 16.12 -27.27 6.32
C LYS A 24 15.40 -26.44 5.26
N LEU A 25 15.24 -25.13 5.49
CA LEU A 25 14.62 -24.21 4.55
C LEU A 25 15.43 -24.04 3.26
N VAL A 26 16.78 -23.94 3.37
CA VAL A 26 17.67 -23.95 2.20
C VAL A 26 17.52 -25.27 1.42
N ALA A 27 17.52 -26.41 2.12
CA ALA A 27 17.37 -27.71 1.48
C ALA A 27 16.01 -27.89 0.78
N SER A 28 14.95 -27.26 1.28
CA SER A 28 13.62 -27.28 0.67
C SER A 28 13.45 -26.34 -0.53
N LYS A 29 14.46 -25.53 -0.89
CA LYS A 29 14.40 -24.54 -1.98
C LYS A 29 13.20 -23.58 -1.86
N VAL A 30 12.84 -23.25 -0.63
CA VAL A 30 11.80 -22.28 -0.30
C VAL A 30 12.44 -20.90 -0.24
N ASN A 31 11.75 -19.86 -0.71
CA ASN A 31 12.23 -18.49 -0.54
C ASN A 31 11.92 -18.03 0.89
N PHE A 32 12.93 -17.55 1.61
CA PHE A 32 12.78 -17.02 2.96
C PHE A 32 13.90 -16.04 3.30
N TYR A 33 13.60 -15.08 4.17
CA TYR A 33 14.60 -14.15 4.69
C TYR A 33 15.48 -14.83 5.74
N ARG A 34 16.78 -15.01 5.43
CA ARG A 34 17.74 -15.71 6.32
C ARG A 34 17.87 -15.06 7.70
N HIS A 35 17.63 -13.76 7.79
CA HIS A 35 17.74 -13.00 9.03
C HIS A 35 16.50 -13.05 9.91
N SER A 36 15.37 -13.56 9.41
CA SER A 36 14.10 -13.62 10.13
C SER A 36 14.19 -14.25 11.52
N LEU A 37 13.31 -13.81 12.40
CA LEU A 37 13.17 -14.37 13.74
C LEU A 37 12.81 -15.86 13.66
N LYS A 38 13.21 -16.63 14.67
CA LYS A 38 12.95 -18.08 14.74
C LYS A 38 11.46 -18.43 14.48
N PRO A 39 10.46 -17.72 15.05
CA PRO A 39 9.05 -18.03 14.81
C PRO A 39 8.62 -17.87 13.35
N ILE A 40 9.15 -16.87 12.65
CA ILE A 40 8.90 -16.66 11.22
C ILE A 40 9.48 -17.84 10.41
N LEU A 41 10.71 -18.24 10.71
CA LEU A 41 11.34 -19.40 10.05
C LEU A 41 10.59 -20.72 10.35
N GLN A 42 10.01 -20.85 11.54
CA GLN A 42 9.16 -21.99 11.90
C GLN A 42 7.86 -21.99 11.10
N ALA A 43 7.19 -20.84 10.98
CA ALA A 43 5.97 -20.67 10.19
C ALA A 43 6.21 -21.04 8.71
N VAL A 44 7.23 -20.45 8.07
CA VAL A 44 7.56 -20.73 6.67
C VAL A 44 7.87 -22.22 6.46
N TYR A 45 8.67 -22.82 7.34
CA TYR A 45 9.01 -24.25 7.21
C TYR A 45 7.80 -25.16 7.47
N ALA A 46 6.90 -24.79 8.38
CA ALA A 46 5.67 -25.53 8.63
C ALA A 46 4.72 -25.49 7.43
N LEU A 47 4.56 -24.33 6.79
CA LEU A 47 3.76 -24.15 5.58
C LEU A 47 4.27 -25.03 4.43
N TYR A 48 5.59 -25.10 4.26
CA TYR A 48 6.21 -26.03 3.32
C TYR A 48 5.88 -27.49 3.65
N GLN A 49 6.01 -27.90 4.92
CA GLN A 49 5.74 -29.29 5.34
C GLN A 49 4.28 -29.71 5.17
N ILE A 50 3.32 -28.78 5.30
CA ILE A 50 1.90 -29.07 5.07
C ILE A 50 1.49 -28.96 3.59
N GLY A 51 2.44 -28.64 2.70
CA GLY A 51 2.23 -28.55 1.26
C GLY A 51 1.59 -27.24 0.79
N TYR A 52 1.48 -26.25 1.68
CA TYR A 52 0.94 -24.94 1.32
C TYR A 52 1.96 -24.12 0.53
N LEU A 53 3.23 -24.23 0.89
CA LEU A 53 4.31 -23.57 0.17
C LEU A 53 5.09 -24.58 -0.69
N LYS A 54 5.30 -24.26 -1.98
CA LYS A 54 6.12 -25.03 -2.92
C LYS A 54 7.51 -24.39 -3.09
N PRO A 55 8.53 -25.15 -3.57
CA PRO A 55 9.83 -24.58 -3.92
C PRO A 55 9.68 -23.37 -4.87
N GLY A 56 10.45 -22.31 -4.62
CA GLY A 56 10.41 -21.07 -5.41
C GLY A 56 9.25 -20.11 -5.10
N MET A 57 8.24 -20.53 -4.33
CA MET A 57 7.18 -19.62 -3.90
C MET A 57 7.69 -18.68 -2.80
N LEU A 58 7.40 -17.39 -2.98
CA LEU A 58 7.46 -16.38 -1.92
C LEU A 58 6.09 -16.37 -1.21
N LEU A 59 6.07 -16.08 0.10
CA LEU A 59 4.83 -15.82 0.81
C LEU A 59 4.77 -14.34 1.15
N ASP A 60 3.56 -13.80 1.06
CA ASP A 60 3.24 -12.46 1.54
C ASP A 60 3.72 -12.26 2.99
N PRO A 61 4.47 -11.18 3.30
CA PRO A 61 4.97 -10.92 4.64
C PRO A 61 3.89 -10.79 5.71
N VAL A 62 2.68 -10.30 5.37
CA VAL A 62 1.56 -10.16 6.31
C VAL A 62 1.05 -11.54 6.71
N LEU A 63 0.82 -12.44 5.74
CA LEU A 63 0.45 -13.83 5.97
C LEU A 63 1.49 -14.55 6.84
N ILE A 64 2.79 -14.38 6.53
CA ILE A 64 3.88 -14.97 7.33
C ILE A 64 3.82 -14.48 8.78
N ASN A 65 3.60 -13.19 9.00
CA ASN A 65 3.55 -12.61 10.34
C ASN A 65 2.32 -13.09 11.11
N THR A 66 1.15 -13.15 10.48
CA THR A 66 -0.08 -13.69 11.07
C THR A 66 0.11 -15.15 11.49
N ILE A 67 0.71 -15.98 10.62
CA ILE A 67 0.98 -17.38 10.93
C ILE A 67 2.04 -17.50 12.02
N ALA A 68 3.06 -16.64 12.04
CA ALA A 68 4.07 -16.61 13.10
C ALA A 68 3.46 -16.26 14.46
N VAL A 69 2.41 -15.43 14.50
CA VAL A 69 1.64 -15.16 15.72
C VAL A 69 0.88 -16.41 16.17
N TRP A 70 0.16 -17.08 15.28
CA TRP A 70 -0.51 -18.36 15.60
C TRP A 70 0.48 -19.44 16.05
N TRP A 71 1.67 -19.47 15.47
CA TRP A 71 2.74 -20.40 15.85
C TRP A 71 3.25 -20.15 17.28
N LYS A 72 3.17 -18.92 17.78
CA LYS A 72 3.51 -18.57 19.17
C LYS A 72 2.40 -18.89 20.16
N MET A 73 1.15 -19.06 19.70
CA MET A 73 0.02 -19.32 20.59
C MET A 73 0.13 -20.70 21.26
N THR A 74 -0.38 -20.80 22.49
CA THR A 74 -0.59 -22.09 23.14
C THR A 74 -1.65 -22.89 22.37
N ALA A 75 -1.65 -24.22 22.51
CA ALA A 75 -2.65 -25.04 21.82
C ALA A 75 -4.08 -24.69 22.25
N ALA A 76 -4.29 -24.30 23.52
CA ALA A 76 -5.58 -23.84 24.02
C ALA A 76 -6.02 -22.53 23.36
N LYS A 77 -5.15 -21.50 23.34
CA LYS A 77 -5.46 -20.20 22.73
C LYS A 77 -5.73 -20.31 21.23
N LEU A 78 -5.02 -21.21 20.55
CA LEU A 78 -5.23 -21.45 19.13
C LEU A 78 -6.57 -22.14 18.84
N ARG A 79 -7.00 -23.08 19.69
CA ARG A 79 -8.34 -23.69 19.60
C ARG A 79 -9.45 -22.68 19.86
N GLU A 80 -9.27 -21.85 20.88
CA GLU A 80 -10.17 -20.72 21.17
C GLU A 80 -10.28 -19.78 19.97
N THR A 81 -9.16 -19.48 19.30
CA THR A 81 -9.16 -18.66 18.06
C THR A 81 -9.95 -19.35 16.94
N VAL A 82 -9.79 -20.66 16.74
CA VAL A 82 -10.57 -21.40 15.72
C VAL A 82 -12.08 -21.37 16.03
N GLN A 83 -12.45 -21.44 17.31
CA GLN A 83 -13.85 -21.35 17.74
C GLN A 83 -14.41 -19.95 17.60
N SER A 84 -13.64 -18.90 17.93
CA SER A 84 -14.08 -17.51 17.83
C SER A 84 -14.33 -17.07 16.39
N GLU A 85 -13.58 -17.63 15.43
CA GLU A 85 -13.78 -17.41 14.00
C GLU A 85 -14.90 -18.31 13.41
N GLU A 86 -15.68 -19.00 14.26
CA GLU A 86 -16.80 -19.88 13.89
C GLU A 86 -16.47 -20.96 12.85
N LEU A 87 -15.20 -21.36 12.73
CA LEU A 87 -14.74 -22.28 11.69
C LEU A 87 -15.23 -23.72 11.91
N ILE A 88 -15.44 -24.11 13.17
CA ILE A 88 -16.03 -25.38 13.61
C ILE A 88 -16.68 -25.23 14.99
N HIS A 89 -17.69 -26.06 15.30
CA HIS A 89 -18.40 -26.04 16.59
C HIS A 89 -17.67 -26.77 17.72
N ASP A 90 -16.84 -27.77 17.42
CA ASP A 90 -16.05 -28.50 18.41
C ASP A 90 -14.58 -28.53 17.99
N SER A 91 -13.73 -27.88 18.80
CA SER A 91 -12.28 -27.83 18.57
C SER A 91 -11.50 -28.77 19.48
N ASP A 92 -12.19 -29.51 20.37
CA ASP A 92 -11.53 -30.42 21.29
C ASP A 92 -10.87 -31.57 20.54
N GLY A 93 -9.64 -31.89 20.95
CA GLY A 93 -8.80 -32.87 20.28
C GLY A 93 -8.08 -32.36 19.03
N LEU A 94 -8.35 -31.15 18.54
CA LEU A 94 -7.58 -30.59 17.43
C LEU A 94 -6.11 -30.38 17.80
N THR A 95 -5.25 -30.86 16.91
CA THR A 95 -3.83 -30.54 16.94
C THR A 95 -3.60 -29.09 16.50
N ARG A 96 -2.48 -28.49 16.93
CA ARG A 96 -2.06 -27.15 16.49
C ARG A 96 -2.05 -27.01 14.96
N ILE A 97 -1.68 -28.07 14.25
CA ILE A 97 -1.60 -28.06 12.78
C ILE A 97 -2.98 -28.05 12.14
N GLU A 98 -3.92 -28.78 12.69
CA GLU A 98 -5.31 -28.74 12.21
C GLU A 98 -5.93 -27.38 12.46
N CYS A 99 -5.68 -26.79 13.63
CA CYS A 99 -6.14 -25.42 13.93
C CYS A 99 -5.58 -24.41 12.91
N ILE A 100 -4.27 -24.46 12.63
CA ILE A 100 -3.64 -23.54 11.66
C ILE A 100 -4.12 -23.79 10.24
N LYS A 101 -4.40 -25.04 9.85
CA LYS A 101 -5.00 -25.32 8.55
C LYS A 101 -6.40 -24.73 8.40
N LEU A 102 -7.20 -24.75 9.47
CA LEU A 102 -8.53 -24.15 9.46
C LEU A 102 -8.43 -22.63 9.34
N LEU A 103 -7.61 -21.99 10.18
CA LEU A 103 -7.36 -20.54 10.14
C LEU A 103 -6.78 -20.10 8.78
N LEU A 104 -5.90 -20.90 8.19
CA LEU A 104 -5.37 -20.61 6.85
C LEU A 104 -6.44 -20.71 5.76
N LYS A 105 -7.34 -21.70 5.82
CA LYS A 105 -8.43 -21.80 4.85
C LYS A 105 -9.34 -20.58 4.92
N ASP A 106 -9.63 -20.11 6.13
CA ASP A 106 -10.46 -18.94 6.34
C ASP A 106 -9.79 -17.66 5.85
N VAL A 107 -8.53 -17.41 6.24
CA VAL A 107 -7.78 -16.24 5.75
C VAL A 107 -7.63 -16.23 4.24
N VAL A 108 -7.41 -17.39 3.61
CA VAL A 108 -7.36 -17.53 2.15
C VAL A 108 -8.74 -17.33 1.52
N TRP A 109 -9.81 -17.81 2.16
CA TRP A 109 -11.17 -17.60 1.68
C TRP A 109 -11.61 -16.14 1.78
N ILE A 110 -11.29 -15.44 2.87
CA ILE A 110 -11.53 -14.00 3.05
C ILE A 110 -10.78 -13.20 1.99
N TRP A 111 -9.55 -13.61 1.64
CA TRP A 111 -8.81 -12.98 0.55
C TRP A 111 -9.39 -13.26 -0.83
N ASN A 112 -9.99 -14.43 -1.04
CA ASN A 112 -10.52 -14.82 -2.35
C ASN A 112 -12.04 -14.55 -2.52
N GLY A 113 -12.75 -14.06 -1.50
CA GLY A 113 -14.21 -14.26 -1.37
C GLY A 113 -15.09 -13.02 -1.22
N LYS A 114 -14.63 -11.80 -1.57
CA LYS A 114 -15.47 -10.58 -1.53
C LYS A 114 -15.73 -10.00 -2.92
N GLU A 115 -16.36 -10.79 -3.78
CA GLU A 115 -17.05 -10.31 -4.98
C GLU A 115 -18.55 -10.18 -4.70
N GLY A 116 -19.06 -8.95 -4.77
CA GLY A 116 -20.48 -8.64 -4.64
C GLY A 116 -20.78 -7.32 -5.35
N GLU A 117 -21.16 -7.45 -6.62
CA GLU A 117 -21.92 -6.53 -7.49
C GLU A 117 -21.81 -5.02 -7.21
N ASN A 118 -21.06 -4.31 -8.07
CA ASN A 118 -21.52 -3.15 -8.87
C ASN A 118 -20.33 -2.45 -9.59
N ASP A 119 -20.45 -2.26 -10.91
CA ASP A 119 -19.87 -1.19 -11.78
C ASP A 119 -18.40 -0.72 -11.63
N PHE A 120 -17.45 -1.56 -11.17
CA PHE A 120 -16.08 -1.14 -10.85
C PHE A 120 -14.98 -1.80 -11.72
N MET A 121 -15.00 -1.54 -13.03
CA MET A 121 -13.94 -2.02 -13.94
C MET A 121 -12.52 -1.42 -13.76
N PRO A 122 -12.31 -0.28 -13.07
CA PRO A 122 -10.95 0.20 -12.80
C PRO A 122 -10.36 -0.24 -11.44
N ASP A 123 -11.19 -0.68 -10.49
CA ASP A 123 -10.74 -1.11 -9.16
C ASP A 123 -10.21 -2.55 -9.15
N ALA A 124 -10.71 -3.42 -10.03
CA ALA A 124 -10.30 -4.84 -10.11
C ALA A 124 -8.80 -5.01 -10.42
N ILE A 125 -8.22 -4.13 -11.26
CA ILE A 125 -6.79 -4.14 -11.62
C ILE A 125 -5.88 -3.89 -10.39
N LEU A 126 -6.41 -3.28 -9.33
CA LEU A 126 -5.68 -2.88 -8.13
C LEU A 126 -6.07 -3.69 -6.89
N ARG A 127 -7.05 -4.59 -7.01
CA ARG A 127 -7.66 -5.33 -5.89
C ARG A 127 -7.34 -6.84 -5.88
N ASP A 128 -6.34 -7.27 -6.65
CA ASP A 128 -5.84 -8.66 -6.62
C ASP A 128 -6.82 -9.68 -7.25
N ASP A 129 -7.66 -9.25 -8.20
CA ASP A 129 -8.42 -10.17 -9.04
C ASP A 129 -7.49 -10.72 -10.14
N TYR A 130 -7.12 -12.00 -10.05
CA TYR A 130 -6.18 -12.67 -10.95
C TYR A 130 -6.63 -12.73 -12.43
N GLU A 131 -7.84 -12.26 -12.76
CA GLU A 131 -8.40 -12.35 -14.09
C GLU A 131 -9.03 -11.03 -14.56
N ILE A 132 -8.44 -10.40 -15.59
CA ILE A 132 -8.99 -9.21 -16.22
C ILE A 132 -9.99 -9.64 -17.30
N ASN A 133 -11.27 -9.32 -17.09
CA ASN A 133 -12.32 -9.65 -18.05
C ASN A 133 -12.63 -8.45 -18.97
N PHE A 134 -12.37 -8.59 -20.27
CA PHE A 134 -12.68 -7.54 -21.26
C PHE A 134 -14.06 -7.77 -21.85
N PRO A 135 -14.95 -6.75 -21.90
CA PRO A 135 -16.24 -6.87 -22.57
C PRO A 135 -16.06 -7.29 -24.03
N GLY A 136 -16.57 -8.49 -24.39
CA GLY A 136 -16.48 -9.06 -25.73
C GLY A 136 -15.31 -10.03 -25.96
N SER A 137 -14.46 -10.29 -24.97
CA SER A 137 -13.45 -11.35 -25.00
C SER A 137 -13.95 -12.59 -24.25
N ILE A 138 -13.75 -13.79 -24.84
CA ILE A 138 -14.00 -15.08 -24.15
C ILE A 138 -12.75 -15.52 -23.36
N ARG A 139 -11.62 -14.84 -23.57
CA ARG A 139 -10.35 -15.13 -22.88
C ARG A 139 -10.17 -14.19 -21.71
N PHE A 140 -9.99 -14.79 -20.53
CA PHE A 140 -9.43 -14.17 -19.34
C PHE A 140 -7.95 -13.89 -19.60
N ILE A 141 -7.48 -12.70 -19.21
CA ILE A 141 -6.07 -12.34 -19.26
C ILE A 141 -5.62 -12.25 -17.81
N SER A 142 -4.69 -13.10 -17.41
CA SER A 142 -4.13 -13.05 -16.05
C SER A 142 -3.00 -12.02 -15.95
N ILE A 143 -2.62 -11.67 -14.71
CA ILE A 143 -1.37 -10.91 -14.48
C ILE A 143 -0.17 -11.65 -15.09
N GLU A 144 -0.16 -12.99 -15.09
CA GLU A 144 0.94 -13.76 -15.68
C GLU A 144 1.01 -13.59 -17.22
N ASP A 145 -0.13 -13.47 -17.92
CA ASP A 145 -0.14 -13.14 -19.35
C ASP A 145 0.46 -11.75 -19.64
N PHE A 146 0.38 -10.84 -18.67
CA PHE A 146 0.95 -9.50 -18.74
C PHE A 146 2.46 -9.52 -18.41
N GLU A 147 2.88 -10.27 -17.39
CA GLU A 147 4.29 -10.47 -17.03
C GLU A 147 5.08 -11.22 -18.12
N GLU A 148 4.46 -12.22 -18.75
CA GLU A 148 5.05 -12.96 -19.88
C GLU A 148 5.23 -12.06 -21.12
N GLY A 149 4.29 -11.13 -21.34
CA GLY A 149 4.38 -10.09 -22.37
C GLY A 149 5.40 -8.97 -22.07
N PHE A 150 5.74 -8.71 -20.80
CA PHE A 150 6.66 -7.65 -20.37
C PHE A 150 7.85 -8.14 -19.57
N SER A 151 8.50 -9.22 -20.04
CA SER A 151 9.78 -9.70 -19.48
C SER A 151 10.91 -8.65 -19.42
N LYS A 152 10.73 -7.47 -20.04
CA LYS A 152 11.65 -6.33 -19.98
C LYS A 152 11.03 -5.15 -19.22
N ASN A 153 11.75 -4.68 -18.18
CA ASN A 153 11.42 -3.43 -17.47
C ASN A 153 11.46 -2.23 -18.44
N PHE A 154 10.30 -1.65 -18.74
CA PHE A 154 10.18 -0.51 -19.65
C PHE A 154 10.94 0.74 -19.25
N ALA A 155 11.20 0.93 -17.97
CA ALA A 155 12.01 2.04 -17.52
C ALA A 155 13.51 1.85 -17.80
N LYS A 156 13.95 0.61 -18.01
CA LYS A 156 15.30 0.28 -18.49
C LYS A 156 15.35 0.22 -20.02
N THR A 157 14.22 -0.02 -20.67
CA THR A 157 14.05 0.01 -22.12
C THR A 157 14.07 1.45 -22.63
N GLY A 158 15.26 2.03 -22.79
CA GLY A 158 15.42 3.40 -23.31
C GLY A 158 14.98 3.59 -24.78
N SER A 159 14.61 2.52 -25.47
CA SER A 159 14.21 2.53 -26.88
C SER A 159 12.70 2.47 -27.03
N LYS A 160 12.07 3.58 -27.44
CA LYS A 160 10.65 3.64 -27.83
C LYS A 160 10.25 2.57 -28.86
N ARG A 161 11.21 2.14 -29.69
CA ARG A 161 11.02 1.09 -30.70
C ARG A 161 10.86 -0.28 -30.05
N GLU A 162 11.69 -0.62 -29.06
CA GLU A 162 11.57 -1.89 -28.34
C GLU A 162 10.26 -1.95 -27.57
N ILE A 163 9.82 -0.82 -26.99
CA ILE A 163 8.50 -0.71 -26.35
C ILE A 163 7.36 -1.00 -27.35
N ALA A 164 7.43 -0.41 -28.54
CA ALA A 164 6.44 -0.61 -29.59
C ALA A 164 6.46 -2.05 -30.15
N GLU A 165 7.63 -2.67 -30.30
CA GLU A 165 7.79 -4.06 -30.72
C GLU A 165 7.17 -5.02 -29.71
N THR A 166 7.39 -4.81 -28.40
CA THR A 166 6.73 -5.60 -27.35
C THR A 166 5.20 -5.44 -27.36
N PHE A 167 4.68 -4.23 -27.57
CA PHE A 167 3.24 -4.01 -27.70
C PHE A 167 2.62 -4.63 -28.96
N ASN A 168 3.41 -4.81 -30.04
CA ASN A 168 2.96 -5.53 -31.24
C ASN A 168 2.85 -7.03 -30.98
N GLU A 169 3.73 -7.59 -30.15
CA GLU A 169 3.71 -9.00 -29.75
C GLU A 169 2.61 -9.29 -28.71
N ALA A 170 2.20 -8.28 -27.94
CA ALA A 170 1.15 -8.38 -26.90
C ALA A 170 0.04 -7.32 -27.07
N PRO A 171 -0.84 -7.44 -28.08
CA PRO A 171 -1.84 -6.42 -28.41
C PRO A 171 -2.89 -6.17 -27.33
N GLU A 172 -3.21 -7.16 -26.49
CA GLU A 172 -4.13 -6.99 -25.37
C GLU A 172 -3.52 -6.13 -24.26
N CYS A 173 -2.21 -6.25 -24.03
CA CYS A 173 -1.50 -5.39 -23.10
C CYS A 173 -1.47 -3.93 -23.58
N LEU A 174 -1.32 -3.72 -24.89
CA LEU A 174 -1.45 -2.38 -25.47
C LEU A 174 -2.85 -1.79 -25.25
N LYS A 175 -3.91 -2.59 -25.38
CA LYS A 175 -5.28 -2.13 -25.08
C LYS A 175 -5.41 -1.74 -23.61
N LEU A 176 -4.84 -2.52 -22.69
CA LEU A 176 -4.86 -2.19 -21.26
C LEU A 176 -4.09 -0.89 -20.97
N VAL A 177 -2.85 -0.76 -21.45
CA VAL A 177 -2.04 0.46 -21.28
C VAL A 177 -2.73 1.67 -21.89
N LYS A 178 -3.34 1.53 -23.07
CA LYS A 178 -4.12 2.59 -23.71
C LYS A 178 -5.30 2.99 -22.83
N ARG A 179 -6.07 2.02 -22.33
CA ARG A 179 -7.19 2.26 -21.42
C ARG A 179 -6.75 2.92 -20.11
N LEU A 180 -5.66 2.48 -19.51
CA LEU A 180 -5.09 3.10 -18.32
C LEU A 180 -4.64 4.54 -18.61
N SER A 181 -3.98 4.77 -19.75
CA SER A 181 -3.54 6.10 -20.16
C SER A 181 -4.72 7.04 -20.43
N GLU A 182 -5.79 6.54 -21.06
CA GLU A 182 -7.01 7.31 -21.34
C GLU A 182 -7.78 7.68 -20.06
N ASN A 183 -7.82 6.77 -19.08
CA ASN A 183 -8.57 6.98 -17.83
C ASN A 183 -7.76 7.70 -16.75
N TYR A 184 -6.43 7.54 -16.74
CA TYR A 184 -5.56 7.99 -15.64
C TYR A 184 -4.34 8.81 -16.07
N GLY A 185 -3.90 8.68 -17.33
CA GLY A 185 -2.65 9.29 -17.80
C GLY A 185 -2.64 10.82 -17.72
N GLY A 186 -3.81 11.45 -17.69
CA GLY A 186 -3.94 12.89 -17.53
C GLY A 186 -3.94 13.41 -16.09
N TYR A 187 -3.89 12.54 -15.08
CA TYR A 187 -3.95 12.96 -13.67
C TYR A 187 -2.58 13.33 -13.11
N LEU A 188 -1.52 12.61 -13.50
CA LEU A 188 -0.17 12.81 -12.98
C LEU A 188 0.79 13.25 -14.09
N ILE A 189 1.45 14.38 -13.89
CA ILE A 189 2.54 14.83 -14.76
C ILE A 189 3.84 14.77 -13.96
N PRO A 190 4.88 14.05 -14.45
CA PRO A 190 6.20 14.09 -13.86
C PRO A 190 6.69 15.53 -13.76
N VAL A 191 7.17 15.90 -12.58
CA VAL A 191 7.65 17.24 -12.33
C VAL A 191 8.94 17.51 -13.09
N ASN A 192 9.02 18.69 -13.72
CA ASN A 192 10.25 19.20 -14.32
C ASN A 192 10.93 20.22 -13.38
N ASN A 193 12.14 20.69 -13.75
CA ASN A 193 12.95 21.60 -12.94
C ASN A 193 12.22 22.85 -12.41
N LYS A 194 11.16 23.33 -13.08
CA LYS A 194 10.43 24.55 -12.66
C LYS A 194 9.41 24.29 -11.54
N LEU A 195 8.88 23.07 -11.46
CA LEU A 195 7.84 22.68 -10.50
C LEU A 195 8.39 21.75 -9.43
N MET A 196 9.69 21.41 -9.51
CA MET A 196 10.41 20.57 -8.56
C MET A 196 10.42 21.24 -7.22
N ILE A 197 9.91 20.53 -6.21
CA ILE A 197 9.98 20.98 -4.84
C ILE A 197 11.33 20.52 -4.28
N SER A 198 12.22 21.47 -4.02
CA SER A 198 13.54 21.20 -3.48
C SER A 198 13.47 20.70 -2.03
N GLY A 199 14.50 19.96 -1.61
CA GLY A 199 14.66 19.45 -0.25
C GLY A 199 14.47 17.94 -0.13
N PHE A 200 13.75 17.33 -1.07
CA PHE A 200 13.67 15.87 -1.18
C PHE A 200 14.96 15.30 -1.80
N PRO A 201 15.37 14.07 -1.42
CA PRO A 201 16.44 13.34 -2.11
C PRO A 201 16.15 13.14 -3.61
N ASP A 202 17.19 13.04 -4.43
CA ASP A 202 17.07 12.84 -5.89
C ASP A 202 16.35 11.54 -6.28
N SER A 203 16.32 10.56 -5.36
CA SER A 203 15.59 9.31 -5.53
C SER A 203 14.08 9.46 -5.43
N VAL A 204 13.57 10.54 -4.82
CA VAL A 204 12.13 10.81 -4.69
C VAL A 204 11.57 11.34 -6.01
N ARG A 205 10.64 10.59 -6.60
CA ARG A 205 9.94 11.03 -7.80
C ARG A 205 8.77 11.93 -7.42
N GLN A 206 8.65 13.07 -8.09
CA GLN A 206 7.61 14.05 -7.84
C GLN A 206 6.68 14.16 -9.03
N PHE A 207 5.38 14.20 -8.76
CA PHE A 207 4.34 14.35 -9.76
C PHE A 207 3.41 15.48 -9.36
N VAL A 208 2.95 16.23 -10.35
CA VAL A 208 1.90 17.23 -10.20
C VAL A 208 0.57 16.59 -10.56
N VAL A 209 -0.45 16.85 -9.75
CA VAL A 209 -1.83 16.43 -10.01
C VAL A 209 -2.55 17.50 -10.81
N THR A 210 -2.84 17.23 -12.08
CA THR A 210 -3.36 18.23 -13.03
C THR A 210 -4.87 18.23 -13.18
N GLN A 211 -5.55 17.18 -12.74
CA GLN A 211 -7.01 17.07 -12.81
C GLN A 211 -7.60 17.04 -11.42
N ALA A 212 -8.72 17.76 -11.24
CA ALA A 212 -9.52 17.61 -10.05
C ALA A 212 -10.30 16.29 -10.11
N PRO A 213 -10.58 15.64 -8.96
CA PRO A 213 -11.46 14.49 -8.91
C PRO A 213 -12.81 14.79 -9.56
N LYS A 214 -13.43 13.78 -10.19
CA LYS A 214 -14.67 13.94 -10.99
C LYS A 214 -15.84 14.57 -10.20
N HIS A 215 -15.85 14.41 -8.88
CA HIS A 215 -16.90 14.88 -7.98
C HIS A 215 -16.50 16.11 -7.15
N SER A 216 -15.39 16.78 -7.48
CA SER A 216 -14.97 17.97 -6.77
C SER A 216 -15.89 19.15 -7.13
N PRO A 217 -16.61 19.77 -6.17
CA PRO A 217 -17.40 20.96 -6.46
C PRO A 217 -16.49 22.08 -6.97
N GLY A 218 -16.79 22.59 -8.16
CA GLY A 218 -16.02 23.60 -8.90
C GLY A 218 -16.02 25.00 -8.27
N THR A 219 -15.96 25.11 -6.94
CA THR A 219 -15.85 26.39 -6.25
C THR A 219 -14.41 26.89 -6.32
N SER A 220 -14.17 27.75 -7.31
CA SER A 220 -13.04 28.66 -7.35
C SER A 220 -13.19 29.66 -6.22
N GLN A 221 -12.41 29.50 -5.13
CA GLN A 221 -12.27 30.55 -4.12
C GLN A 221 -11.19 31.53 -4.55
N LYS A 222 -11.50 32.83 -4.49
CA LYS A 222 -10.52 33.90 -4.74
C LYS A 222 -9.44 33.84 -3.65
N PRO A 223 -8.14 33.74 -4.01
CA PRO A 223 -7.07 33.56 -3.05
C PRO A 223 -6.56 34.92 -2.55
N ASN A 224 -7.34 35.67 -1.76
CA ASN A 224 -6.93 37.00 -1.32
C ASN A 224 -7.22 37.26 0.17
N ASP A 225 -6.47 36.59 1.05
CA ASP A 225 -6.02 37.19 2.32
C ASP A 225 -4.95 36.31 2.97
N GLU A 226 -3.77 36.87 3.31
CA GLU A 226 -2.65 36.15 3.94
C GLU A 226 -3.01 35.55 5.31
N LYS A 227 -4.09 36.01 5.95
CA LYS A 227 -4.61 35.47 7.22
C LYS A 227 -5.59 34.30 7.05
N THR A 228 -6.12 34.08 5.84
CA THR A 228 -7.10 33.03 5.52
C THR A 228 -6.70 32.21 4.29
N GLY A 229 -5.42 32.29 3.90
CA GLY A 229 -4.90 31.68 2.69
C GLY A 229 -4.94 30.15 2.72
N PRO A 230 -4.72 29.50 1.55
CA PRO A 230 -4.71 28.07 1.44
C PRO A 230 -3.64 27.47 2.35
N MET A 231 -4.00 26.38 3.02
CA MET A 231 -3.13 25.63 3.90
C MET A 231 -2.53 24.45 3.14
N VAL A 232 -1.26 24.18 3.41
CA VAL A 232 -0.56 23.00 2.86
C VAL A 232 -0.59 21.92 3.92
N LEU A 233 -1.14 20.76 3.59
CA LEU A 233 -1.23 19.61 4.47
C LEU A 233 -0.66 18.38 3.76
N PHE A 234 -0.14 17.45 4.55
CA PHE A 234 0.49 16.22 4.08
C PHE A 234 -0.31 15.00 4.52
N HIS A 235 -0.34 13.98 3.67
CA HIS A 235 -0.94 12.70 3.98
C HIS A 235 -0.07 11.56 3.43
N GLY A 236 0.37 10.66 4.29
CA GLY A 236 1.10 9.47 3.89
C GLY A 236 0.16 8.31 3.61
N THR A 237 0.33 7.64 2.47
CA THR A 237 -0.51 6.53 2.03
C THR A 237 0.28 5.51 1.22
N SER A 238 -0.38 4.40 0.88
CA SER A 238 0.14 3.42 -0.07
C SER A 238 -0.04 3.91 -1.52
N PRO A 239 0.91 3.65 -2.42
CA PRO A 239 0.72 3.85 -3.85
C PRO A 239 -0.53 3.15 -4.41
N ALA A 240 -0.96 2.02 -3.83
CA ALA A 240 -2.16 1.31 -4.28
C ALA A 240 -3.46 2.12 -4.13
N TYR A 241 -3.50 3.10 -3.21
CA TYR A 241 -4.65 3.97 -3.05
C TYR A 241 -4.63 5.17 -4.01
N LEU A 242 -3.53 5.43 -4.72
CA LEU A 242 -3.42 6.60 -5.61
C LEU A 242 -4.50 6.61 -6.70
N PRO A 243 -4.81 5.52 -7.41
CA PRO A 243 -5.82 5.59 -8.46
C PRO A 243 -7.20 5.98 -7.94
N GLY A 244 -7.63 5.42 -6.80
CA GLY A 244 -8.87 5.81 -6.13
C GLY A 244 -8.84 7.28 -5.66
N ILE A 245 -7.74 7.71 -5.03
CA ILE A 245 -7.58 9.09 -4.55
C ILE A 245 -7.59 10.10 -5.72
N LEU A 246 -6.98 9.75 -6.85
CA LEU A 246 -6.94 10.63 -8.02
C LEU A 246 -8.31 10.72 -8.70
N LEU A 247 -9.05 9.62 -8.80
CA LEU A 247 -10.38 9.59 -9.42
C LEU A 247 -11.46 10.25 -8.55
N SER A 248 -11.53 9.84 -7.28
CA SER A 248 -12.62 10.17 -6.35
C SER A 248 -12.28 11.26 -5.36
N GLY A 249 -10.98 11.56 -5.19
CA GLY A 249 -10.50 12.46 -4.15
C GLY A 249 -10.15 11.72 -2.87
N LEU A 250 -9.77 12.48 -1.84
CA LEU A 250 -9.59 11.91 -0.51
C LEU A 250 -10.96 11.60 0.10
N GLU A 251 -11.10 10.41 0.68
CA GLU A 251 -12.30 9.99 1.37
C GLU A 251 -12.00 9.79 2.85
N ALA A 252 -12.83 10.36 3.71
CA ALA A 252 -12.84 10.07 5.12
C ALA A 252 -14.01 9.15 5.42
N LYS A 253 -13.79 8.15 6.29
CA LYS A 253 -14.87 7.38 6.90
C LYS A 253 -15.28 8.05 8.21
N SER A 254 -16.57 8.02 8.51
CA SER A 254 -17.09 8.51 9.78
C SER A 254 -16.98 7.40 10.82
N GLU A 255 -15.81 7.29 11.43
CA GLU A 255 -15.55 6.32 12.50
C GLU A 255 -15.14 7.06 13.78
N LYS A 256 -15.55 6.53 14.94
CA LYS A 256 -15.20 7.11 16.24
C LYS A 256 -13.83 6.58 16.69
N ILE A 257 -12.80 7.41 16.65
CA ILE A 257 -11.45 7.12 17.15
C ILE A 257 -11.14 8.13 18.24
N ASP A 258 -10.82 7.67 19.45
CA ASP A 258 -10.43 8.52 20.60
C ASP A 258 -11.33 9.75 20.80
N ASP A 259 -12.65 9.51 20.85
CA ASP A 259 -13.71 10.52 20.97
C ASP A 259 -13.91 11.49 19.80
N LYS A 260 -13.22 11.28 18.68
CA LYS A 260 -13.40 12.04 17.43
C LYS A 260 -14.06 11.19 16.36
N VAL A 261 -14.96 11.80 15.58
CA VAL A 261 -15.70 11.13 14.51
C VAL A 261 -15.07 11.49 13.16
N SER A 262 -14.04 10.76 12.74
CA SER A 262 -13.37 10.91 11.44
C SER A 262 -12.12 10.01 11.33
N THR A 263 -11.80 9.56 10.11
CA THR A 263 -10.60 8.74 9.83
C THR A 263 -9.55 9.38 8.92
N LEU A 264 -9.74 10.61 8.39
CA LEU A 264 -8.72 11.23 7.54
C LEU A 264 -7.83 12.16 8.37
N PHE A 265 -6.59 11.70 8.57
CA PHE A 265 -5.54 12.42 9.28
C PHE A 265 -4.58 13.06 8.28
N MET A 266 -4.26 14.33 8.50
CA MET A 266 -3.27 15.06 7.72
C MET A 266 -2.41 15.93 8.64
N ALA A 267 -1.15 16.11 8.29
CA ALA A 267 -0.19 16.85 9.09
C ALA A 267 0.25 18.14 8.40
N GLU A 268 0.58 19.16 9.17
CA GLU A 268 1.32 20.32 8.63
C GLU A 268 2.77 19.94 8.35
N GLU A 269 3.38 19.13 9.20
CA GLU A 269 4.75 18.66 9.03
C GLU A 269 4.79 17.40 8.15
N PRO A 270 5.57 17.40 7.06
CA PRO A 270 5.70 16.23 6.18
C PRO A 270 6.18 15.00 6.94
N ALA A 271 7.11 15.19 7.89
CA ALA A 271 7.71 14.11 8.67
C ALA A 271 6.67 13.24 9.40
N SER A 272 5.57 13.82 9.89
CA SER A 272 4.48 13.08 10.53
C SER A 272 3.79 12.14 9.55
N SER A 273 3.66 12.57 8.30
CA SER A 273 3.03 11.80 7.23
C SER A 273 3.97 10.79 6.58
N TYR A 274 5.28 11.01 6.61
CA TYR A 274 6.29 10.06 6.12
C TYR A 274 6.16 8.69 6.78
N TYR A 275 5.93 8.66 8.09
CA TYR A 275 5.73 7.41 8.84
C TYR A 275 4.61 6.55 8.24
N TYR A 276 3.48 7.17 7.89
CA TYR A 276 2.34 6.48 7.32
C TYR A 276 2.52 6.11 5.84
N ALA A 277 3.31 6.87 5.09
CA ALA A 277 3.70 6.49 3.74
C ALA A 277 4.56 5.21 3.76
N ASN A 278 5.44 5.08 4.75
CA ASN A 278 6.32 3.92 4.92
C ASN A 278 5.55 2.66 5.37
N TYR A 279 4.75 2.79 6.44
CA TYR A 279 4.03 1.65 7.04
C TYR A 279 3.06 0.98 6.05
N ARG A 280 2.66 1.71 5.01
CA ARG A 280 1.73 1.28 3.98
C ARG A 280 2.40 1.03 2.63
N ALA A 281 3.73 0.99 2.57
CA ALA A 281 4.43 0.55 1.38
C ALA A 281 4.02 -0.91 1.08
N ILE A 282 3.53 -1.15 -0.13
CA ILE A 282 3.14 -2.47 -0.61
C ILE A 282 4.32 -3.04 -1.42
N GLU A 283 4.60 -4.32 -1.27
CA GLU A 283 5.45 -5.05 -2.21
C GLU A 283 4.74 -5.00 -3.57
N SER A 284 5.33 -4.31 -4.55
CA SER A 284 4.70 -4.16 -5.85
C SER A 284 4.47 -5.54 -6.47
N LEU A 285 3.25 -5.80 -6.93
CA LEU A 285 2.90 -7.01 -7.69
C LEU A 285 3.53 -7.02 -9.09
N TRP A 286 4.11 -5.90 -9.51
CA TRP A 286 4.69 -5.74 -10.84
C TRP A 286 6.20 -5.88 -10.70
N GLU A 287 6.73 -7.11 -10.69
CA GLU A 287 8.17 -7.29 -10.82
C GLU A 287 8.56 -7.32 -12.32
N PRO A 288 9.60 -6.58 -12.76
CA PRO A 288 10.47 -5.69 -12.00
C PRO A 288 10.07 -4.23 -12.24
N ASP A 289 9.25 -3.62 -11.37
CA ASP A 289 8.92 -2.20 -11.47
C ASP A 289 10.00 -1.29 -10.86
N LEU A 290 9.86 0.02 -11.10
CA LEU A 290 10.72 1.05 -10.52
C LEU A 290 10.31 1.47 -9.10
N TYR A 291 9.17 0.99 -8.61
CA TYR A 291 8.46 1.54 -7.45
C TYR A 291 8.17 0.49 -6.37
N THR A 292 8.88 -0.64 -6.42
CA THR A 292 8.75 -1.72 -5.45
C THR A 292 9.15 -1.18 -4.08
N ASN A 293 8.33 -1.47 -3.07
CA ASN A 293 8.52 -1.00 -1.70
C ASN A 293 8.49 0.53 -1.55
N CYS A 294 7.74 1.25 -2.39
CA CYS A 294 7.56 2.69 -2.23
C CYS A 294 6.34 3.03 -1.37
N GLY A 295 6.46 4.13 -0.61
CA GLY A 295 5.33 4.86 -0.04
C GLY A 295 4.89 6.00 -0.95
N ALA A 296 3.69 6.52 -0.74
CA ALA A 296 3.22 7.75 -1.38
C ALA A 296 2.98 8.83 -0.32
N LEU A 297 3.61 9.98 -0.49
CA LEU A 297 3.30 11.18 0.28
C LEU A 297 2.54 12.14 -0.61
N LEU A 298 1.36 12.55 -0.14
CA LEU A 298 0.52 13.52 -0.80
C LEU A 298 0.77 14.88 -0.16
N ALA A 299 0.92 15.91 -0.99
CA ALA A 299 0.77 17.28 -0.53
C ALA A 299 -0.50 17.89 -1.11
N CYS A 300 -1.29 18.42 -0.19
CA CYS A 300 -2.66 18.81 -0.42
C CYS A 300 -2.85 20.29 -0.10
N GLU A 301 -3.70 20.92 -0.88
CA GLU A 301 -4.20 22.26 -0.64
C GLU A 301 -5.55 22.16 0.07
N LEU A 302 -5.64 22.76 1.26
CA LEU A 302 -6.91 23.03 1.93
C LEU A 302 -7.24 24.51 1.71
N SER A 303 -8.44 24.78 1.18
CA SER A 303 -8.80 26.14 0.73
C SER A 303 -8.93 27.18 1.86
N ARG A 304 -8.94 26.74 3.12
CA ARG A 304 -9.08 27.57 4.32
C ARG A 304 -8.06 27.21 5.38
N THR A 305 -7.65 28.18 6.17
CA THR A 305 -6.87 27.91 7.38
C THR A 305 -7.78 27.29 8.45
N ARG A 306 -7.26 26.32 9.21
CA ARG A 306 -7.94 25.66 10.33
C ARG A 306 -6.96 25.55 11.50
N LYS A 307 -7.48 25.53 12.74
CA LYS A 307 -6.68 25.16 13.91
C LYS A 307 -6.50 23.64 13.96
N PRO A 308 -5.29 23.15 14.28
CA PRO A 308 -5.06 21.72 14.40
C PRO A 308 -5.95 21.11 15.49
N ASP A 309 -6.36 19.87 15.24
CA ASP A 309 -7.17 19.09 16.17
C ASP A 309 -6.31 18.39 17.22
N TRP A 310 -5.05 18.11 16.90
CA TRP A 310 -4.06 17.45 17.74
C TRP A 310 -2.66 18.04 17.56
N ASP A 311 -1.84 17.80 18.57
CA ASP A 311 -0.42 18.10 18.54
C ASP A 311 0.40 16.99 19.21
N TYR A 312 1.20 16.26 18.42
CA TYR A 312 2.00 15.14 18.94
C TYR A 312 3.11 15.57 19.92
N GLU A 313 3.41 16.86 20.09
CA GLU A 313 4.24 17.28 21.24
C GLU A 313 3.60 16.92 22.59
N THR A 314 2.26 16.86 22.62
CA THR A 314 1.48 16.69 23.85
C THR A 314 0.78 15.33 23.95
N TYR A 315 0.77 14.55 22.87
CA TYR A 315 0.14 13.24 22.80
C TYR A 315 1.19 12.13 22.89
N PRO A 316 1.17 11.26 23.91
CA PRO A 316 2.12 10.18 24.06
C PRO A 316 1.71 9.00 23.17
N ASP A 317 1.79 9.17 21.86
CA ASP A 317 1.81 8.01 20.98
C ASP A 317 3.22 7.42 21.04
N GLY A 318 3.33 6.24 21.66
CA GLY A 318 4.52 5.74 22.34
C GLY A 318 5.76 5.49 21.47
N ASP A 319 5.63 5.61 20.14
CA ASP A 319 6.64 5.15 19.20
C ASP A 319 7.40 6.28 18.47
N VAL A 320 6.93 7.54 18.51
CA VAL A 320 7.56 8.64 17.75
C VAL A 320 7.70 9.93 18.58
N LYS A 321 8.76 10.03 19.39
CA LYS A 321 9.14 11.29 20.04
C LYS A 321 9.81 12.23 19.04
N MET A 322 9.03 13.02 18.32
CA MET A 322 9.55 13.94 17.30
C MET A 322 10.23 15.21 17.85
N GLY A 323 10.17 15.47 19.16
CA GLY A 323 10.88 16.60 19.80
C GLY A 323 10.49 18.00 19.29
N ARG A 324 9.41 18.10 18.48
CA ARG A 324 8.87 19.33 17.90
C ARG A 324 7.38 19.19 17.61
N HIS A 325 6.67 20.31 17.63
CA HIS A 325 5.22 20.41 17.45
C HIS A 325 4.85 19.81 16.10
N GLN A 326 3.86 18.92 16.10
CA GLN A 326 3.35 18.30 14.88
C GLN A 326 1.85 18.47 14.82
N PRO A 327 1.39 19.60 14.28
CA PRO A 327 -0.03 19.89 14.15
C PRO A 327 -0.70 18.88 13.22
N ILE A 328 -1.72 18.19 13.73
CA ILE A 328 -2.53 17.22 12.98
C ILE A 328 -3.96 17.72 12.85
N HIS A 329 -4.49 17.57 11.64
CA HIS A 329 -5.84 17.95 11.26
C HIS A 329 -6.63 16.68 10.92
N ILE A 330 -7.86 16.63 11.42
CA ILE A 330 -8.77 15.49 11.32
C ILE A 330 -10.01 15.92 10.54
N PHE A 331 -10.31 15.22 9.45
CA PHE A 331 -11.33 15.64 8.48
C PHE A 331 -12.46 14.63 8.37
N GLY A 332 -13.70 15.08 8.58
CA GLY A 332 -14.87 14.25 8.31
C GLY A 332 -15.15 14.12 6.81
N PRO A 333 -16.09 13.24 6.41
CA PRO A 333 -16.50 13.07 5.01
C PRO A 333 -16.87 14.40 4.33
N GLU A 334 -17.53 15.30 5.05
CA GLU A 334 -17.95 16.60 4.51
C GLU A 334 -16.81 17.59 4.29
N ASP A 335 -15.66 17.40 4.94
CA ASP A 335 -14.51 18.28 4.80
C ASP A 335 -13.59 17.86 3.65
N THR A 336 -13.57 16.59 3.26
CA THR A 336 -12.60 16.09 2.28
C THR A 336 -12.78 16.73 0.90
N ARG A 337 -14.00 17.15 0.57
CA ARG A 337 -14.31 17.94 -0.65
C ARG A 337 -13.58 19.28 -0.74
N LEU A 338 -13.06 19.79 0.39
CA LEU A 338 -12.31 21.05 0.47
C LEU A 338 -10.81 20.86 0.25
N ILE A 339 -10.36 19.61 0.16
CA ILE A 339 -8.96 19.20 0.10
C ILE A 339 -8.64 18.78 -1.33
N LYS A 340 -7.62 19.39 -1.91
CA LYS A 340 -7.15 19.08 -3.27
C LYS A 340 -5.76 18.49 -3.19
N VAL A 341 -5.57 17.29 -3.71
CA VAL A 341 -4.21 16.74 -3.90
C VAL A 341 -3.55 17.53 -5.03
N ARG A 342 -2.36 18.08 -4.79
CA ARG A 342 -1.63 18.89 -5.76
C ARG A 342 -0.32 18.25 -6.19
N TYR A 343 0.32 17.54 -5.27
CA TYR A 343 1.55 16.81 -5.52
C TYR A 343 1.48 15.40 -4.97
N VAL A 344 2.10 14.47 -5.69
CA VAL A 344 2.39 13.11 -5.24
C VAL A 344 3.90 12.92 -5.23
N PHE A 345 4.45 12.53 -4.09
CA PHE A 345 5.84 12.15 -3.92
C PHE A 345 5.90 10.63 -3.74
N ILE A 346 6.58 9.94 -4.65
CA ILE A 346 6.85 8.51 -4.50
C ILE A 346 8.16 8.37 -3.73
N LEU A 347 8.05 7.79 -2.53
CA LEU A 347 9.13 7.66 -1.57
C LEU A 347 9.68 6.23 -1.62
N PRO A 348 10.91 6.03 -2.12
CA PRO A 348 11.58 4.74 -2.02
C PRO A 348 11.72 4.27 -0.56
N TYR A 349 11.75 2.95 -0.36
CA TYR A 349 11.82 2.33 0.98
C TYR A 349 12.97 2.88 1.83
N ASP A 350 14.15 3.05 1.25
CA ASP A 350 15.33 3.57 1.96
C ASP A 350 15.15 5.03 2.41
N VAL A 351 14.32 5.82 1.72
CA VAL A 351 13.98 7.20 2.08
C VAL A 351 12.81 7.26 3.06
N SER A 352 11.85 6.35 2.95
CA SER A 352 10.65 6.35 3.80
C SER A 352 10.94 5.98 5.26
N PHE A 353 12.05 5.29 5.54
CA PHE A 353 12.49 4.95 6.90
C PHE A 353 13.15 6.10 7.66
N ASP A 354 13.73 7.06 6.95
CA ASP A 354 14.47 8.15 7.57
C ASP A 354 13.63 9.44 7.51
N TYR A 355 12.73 9.59 8.48
CA TYR A 355 11.90 10.79 8.61
C TYR A 355 12.73 12.07 8.81
N LEU A 356 14.04 11.97 9.10
CA LEU A 356 14.95 13.12 9.12
C LEU A 356 15.25 13.64 7.71
N LEU A 357 15.04 12.81 6.67
CA LEU A 357 15.10 13.22 5.27
C LEU A 357 13.82 13.93 4.81
N ALA A 358 12.76 13.95 5.63
CA ALA A 358 11.57 14.72 5.33
C ALA A 358 11.92 16.22 5.38
N PRO A 359 11.69 16.98 4.28
CA PRO A 359 11.99 18.39 4.29
C PRO A 359 11.12 19.12 5.33
N ALA A 360 11.67 20.14 5.99
CA ALA A 360 10.91 20.92 6.96
C ALA A 360 9.76 21.69 6.29
N ILE A 361 8.62 21.84 6.98
CA ILE A 361 7.49 22.62 6.44
C ILE A 361 7.86 24.06 6.09
N SER A 362 8.77 24.67 6.84
CA SER A 362 9.29 26.03 6.58
C SER A 362 9.93 26.16 5.19
N THR A 363 10.48 25.07 4.67
CA THR A 363 11.07 25.00 3.32
C THR A 363 10.01 24.67 2.26
N LEU A 364 9.13 23.70 2.53
CA LEU A 364 8.15 23.24 1.53
C LEU A 364 7.00 24.21 1.33
N LYS A 365 6.46 24.79 2.41
CA LYS A 365 5.23 25.59 2.37
C LYS A 365 5.34 26.76 1.38
N PRO A 366 6.40 27.60 1.39
CA PRO A 366 6.53 28.68 0.41
C PRO A 366 6.59 28.17 -1.04
N LEU A 367 7.29 27.06 -1.28
CA LEU A 367 7.43 26.46 -2.60
C LEU A 367 6.10 25.92 -3.12
N MET A 368 5.35 25.21 -2.27
CA MET A 368 4.04 24.66 -2.62
C MET A 368 3.00 25.75 -2.84
N LEU A 369 2.94 26.76 -1.97
CA LEU A 369 2.03 27.90 -2.15
C LEU A 369 2.35 28.67 -3.44
N LYS A 370 3.63 28.80 -3.80
CA LYS A 370 4.05 29.36 -5.09
C LYS A 370 3.60 28.45 -6.24
N ALA A 371 3.78 27.14 -6.12
CA ALA A 371 3.38 26.18 -7.12
C ALA A 371 1.86 26.17 -7.35
N PHE A 372 1.04 26.25 -6.30
CA PHE A 372 -0.43 26.27 -6.38
C PHE A 372 -0.97 27.47 -7.15
N LYS A 373 -0.20 28.57 -7.20
CA LYS A 373 -0.51 29.75 -8.02
C LYS A 373 -0.14 29.58 -9.50
N SER A 374 0.48 28.47 -9.90
CA SER A 374 0.83 28.22 -11.29
C SER A 374 -0.39 27.90 -12.14
N LYS A 375 -0.31 28.22 -13.44
CA LYS A 375 -1.41 28.01 -14.40
C LYS A 375 -1.92 26.57 -14.44
N ILE A 376 -1.05 25.61 -14.18
CA ILE A 376 -1.35 24.17 -14.18
C ILE A 376 -2.46 23.82 -13.18
N PHE A 377 -2.53 24.53 -12.04
CA PHE A 377 -3.56 24.29 -11.03
C PHE A 377 -4.77 25.22 -11.13
N GLN A 378 -4.68 26.24 -12.00
CA GLN A 378 -5.74 27.23 -12.21
C GLN A 378 -6.73 26.81 -13.31
N GLY A 379 -6.46 25.74 -14.05
CA GLY A 379 -7.37 25.19 -15.06
C GLY A 379 -7.60 26.12 -16.26
N ILE A 380 -6.59 26.92 -16.63
CA ILE A 380 -6.62 27.87 -17.75
C ILE A 380 -5.82 27.34 -18.93
#